data_AF-G3TKP4-F1
#
_entry.id   AF-G3TKP4-F1
#
_cell.length_a   1.000
_cell.length_b   1.000
_cell.length_c   1.000
_cell.angle_alpha   90.00
_cell.angle_beta   90.00
_cell.angle_gamma   90.00
#
_symmetry.space_group_name_H-M   'P 1'
#
loop_
_entity.id
_entity.type
_entity.pdbx_description
1 polymer ?
#
loop_
_entity_poly.entity_id
_entity_poly.type
_entity_poly.pdbx_seq_one_letter_code
_entity_poly.pdbx_strand_id
1 'polypeptide(L)' 'MVDVKCLSDMKLQGELKKLGFSPGPILPSTRKVYENKLAQLLVSTPSVAPVMNGLGEPDEPQEGDPCE' A
#
# COMPACT_ATOMS: atom_id res chain seq x y z
N MET A 1 -11.62 12.70 5.15
CA MET A 1 -10.36 12.02 4.79
C MET A 1 -10.73 10.66 4.22
N VAL A 2 -10.11 10.23 3.11
CA VAL A 2 -10.31 8.87 2.60
C VAL A 2 -9.55 7.93 3.51
N ASP A 3 -10.26 7.03 4.20
CA ASP A 3 -9.60 6.00 5.00
C ASP A 3 -9.08 4.91 4.07
N VAL A 4 -7.77 4.92 3.84
CA VAL A 4 -7.10 3.98 2.92
C VAL A 4 -7.16 2.54 3.40
N LYS A 5 -7.31 2.29 4.71
CA LYS A 5 -7.36 0.93 5.31
C LYS A 5 -8.75 0.31 5.24
N CYS A 6 -9.80 1.13 5.14
CA CYS A 6 -11.17 0.66 4.93
C CYS A 6 -11.54 0.45 3.46
N LEU A 7 -10.61 0.65 2.52
CA LEU A 7 -10.88 0.41 1.10
C LEU A 7 -10.83 -1.09 0.80
N SER A 8 -11.86 -1.57 0.08
CA SER A 8 -11.79 -2.89 -0.55
C SER A 8 -10.72 -2.89 -1.65
N ASP A 9 -10.18 -4.07 -1.96
CA ASP A 9 -9.13 -4.25 -2.96
C ASP A 9 -9.44 -3.60 -4.31
N MET A 10 -10.67 -3.77 -4.82
CA MET A 10 -11.11 -3.11 -6.05
C MET A 10 -11.13 -1.59 -5.94
N LYS A 11 -11.51 -1.05 -4.79
CA LYS A 11 -11.57 0.39 -4.55
C LYS A 11 -10.16 0.97 -4.48
N LEU A 12 -9.27 0.33 -3.71
CA LEU A 12 -7.85 0.66 -3.64
C LEU A 12 -7.22 0.67 -5.03
N GLN A 13 -7.50 -0.35 -5.84
CA GLN A 13 -7.02 -0.45 -7.21
C GLN A 13 -7.53 0.70 -8.10
N GLY A 14 -8.81 1.02 -7.99
CA GLY A 14 -9.43 2.12 -8.73
C GLY A 14 -8.87 3.49 -8.35
N GLU A 15 -8.65 3.75 -7.06
CA GLU A 15 -8.07 5.02 -6.59
C GLU A 15 -6.62 5.17 -7.05
N LEU A 16 -5.81 4.11 -6.98
CA LEU A 16 -4.46 4.12 -7.55
C LEU A 16 -4.47 4.39 -9.07
N LYS A 17 -5.40 3.76 -9.80
CA LYS A 17 -5.56 3.97 -11.24
C LYS A 17 -5.96 5.39 -11.60
N LYS A 18 -6.84 6.02 -10.81
CA LYS A 18 -7.20 7.44 -10.98
C LYS A 18 -6.01 8.37 -10.82
N LEU A 19 -5.05 8.00 -9.97
CA LEU A 19 -3.82 8.74 -9.74
C LEU A 19 -2.72 8.41 -10.77
N GLY A 20 -3.04 7.63 -11.80
CA GLY A 20 -2.11 7.25 -12.87
C GLY A 20 -1.22 6.05 -12.55
N PHE A 21 -1.47 5.37 -11.43
CA PHE A 21 -0.73 4.16 -11.06
C PHE A 21 -1.52 2.92 -11.48
N SER A 22 -0.90 2.00 -12.22
CA SER A 22 -1.54 0.73 -12.62
C SER A 22 -1.07 -0.40 -11.70
N PRO A 23 -1.73 -0.63 -10.55
CA PRO A 23 -1.40 -1.75 -9.68
C PRO A 23 -1.70 -3.10 -10.35
N GLY A 24 -0.91 -4.10 -10.01
CA GLY A 24 -1.15 -5.48 -10.37
C GLY A 24 -2.24 -6.14 -9.50
N PRO A 25 -2.24 -7.48 -9.39
CA PRO A 25 -3.15 -8.18 -8.48
C PRO A 25 -2.93 -7.71 -7.04
N ILE A 26 -4.02 -7.34 -6.37
CA ILE A 26 -4.01 -7.00 -4.94
C ILE A 26 -4.03 -8.31 -4.16
N LEU A 27 -2.90 -8.64 -3.54
CA LEU A 27 -2.76 -9.78 -2.65
C LEU A 27 -2.71 -9.26 -1.21
N PRO A 28 -3.01 -10.09 -0.20
CA PRO A 28 -2.91 -9.67 1.21
C PRO A 28 -1.53 -9.11 1.56
N SER A 29 -0.47 -9.72 1.01
CA SER A 29 0.93 -9.30 1.15
C SER A 29 1.25 -7.97 0.46
N THR A 30 0.61 -7.67 -0.67
CA THR A 30 0.84 -6.43 -1.43
C THR A 30 -0.16 -5.32 -1.11
N ARG A 31 -1.27 -5.62 -0.43
CA ARG A 31 -2.30 -4.66 -0.02
C ARG A 31 -1.70 -3.49 0.76
N LYS A 32 -0.87 -3.79 1.77
CA LYS A 32 -0.22 -2.78 2.61
C LYS A 32 0.70 -1.84 1.80
N VAL A 33 1.35 -2.35 0.76
CA VAL A 33 2.18 -1.56 -0.16
C VAL A 33 1.32 -0.58 -0.96
N TYR A 34 0.19 -1.06 -1.49
CA TYR A 34 -0.75 -0.24 -2.26
C TYR A 34 -1.48 0.80 -1.42
N GLU A 35 -1.85 0.48 -0.17
CA GLU A 35 -2.42 1.43 0.79
C GLU A 35 -1.43 2.55 1.12
N ASN A 36 -0.17 2.19 1.41
CA ASN A 36 0.88 3.16 1.66
C ASN A 36 1.15 4.03 0.43
N LYS A 37 1.12 3.43 -0.77
CA LYS A 37 1.25 4.16 -2.04
C LYS A 37 0.10 5.15 -2.22
N LEU A 38 -1.14 4.75 -1.94
CA LEU A 38 -2.30 5.62 -2.04
C LEU A 38 -2.22 6.77 -1.03
N ALA A 39 -1.84 6.49 0.21
CA ALA A 39 -1.63 7.51 1.24
C ALA A 39 -0.56 8.52 0.82
N GLN A 40 0.58 8.06 0.29
CA GLN A 40 1.64 8.93 -0.23
C GLN A 40 1.16 9.78 -1.41
N LEU A 41 0.43 9.20 -2.37
CA LEU A 41 -0.09 9.96 -3.51
C LEU A 41 -1.11 11.02 -3.06
N LEU A 42 -1.95 10.72 -2.07
CA LEU A 42 -2.90 11.68 -1.50
C LEU A 42 -2.20 12.82 -0.74
N VAL A 43 -1.07 12.54 -0.08
CA VAL A 43 -0.28 13.53 0.67
C VAL A 43 0.62 14.37 -0.26
N SER A 44 1.10 13.81 -1.37
CA SER A 44 2.10 14.45 -2.25
C SER A 44 1.55 15.02 -3.58
N THR A 45 0.24 15.03 -3.82
CA THR A 45 -0.34 15.71 -5.01
C THR A 45 -0.36 17.25 -4.78
N PRO A 46 0.05 18.09 -5.78
CA PRO A 46 -0.05 17.81 -7.20
C PRO A 46 1.26 17.45 -7.89
N SER A 47 1.21 16.27 -8.52
CA SER A 47 1.82 15.99 -9.81
C SER A 47 3.33 16.18 -9.88
N VAL A 48 4.12 15.11 -9.66
CA VAL A 48 4.65 14.20 -10.69
C VAL A 48 5.19 12.95 -9.97
N ALA A 49 4.98 11.76 -10.53
CA ALA A 49 5.26 10.49 -9.87
C ALA A 49 6.74 10.33 -9.41
N PRO A 50 7.02 10.10 -8.11
CA PRO A 50 8.29 9.53 -7.71
C PRO A 50 8.25 8.04 -8.00
N VAL A 51 9.10 7.62 -8.92
CA VAL A 51 9.47 6.23 -9.16
C VAL A 51 10.18 5.74 -7.90
N MET A 52 9.44 5.20 -6.92
CA MET A 52 10.06 4.34 -5.91
C MET A 52 10.26 2.95 -6.51
N ASN A 53 11.41 2.78 -7.13
CA ASN A 53 12.07 1.49 -7.15
C ASN A 53 12.60 1.26 -5.72
N GLY A 54 12.26 0.13 -5.09
CA GLY A 54 13.06 -0.44 -4.00
C GLY A 54 12.46 -0.39 -2.59
N LEU A 55 12.26 -1.60 -2.07
CA LEU A 55 12.73 -2.07 -0.76
C LEU A 55 12.18 -1.44 0.53
N GLY A 56 11.55 -2.32 1.31
CA GLY A 56 11.20 -2.11 2.71
C GLY A 56 10.54 -3.36 3.23
N GLU A 57 11.31 -4.45 3.32
CA GLU A 57 10.96 -5.58 4.18
C GLU A 57 10.96 -5.05 5.63
N PRO A 58 9.88 -5.18 6.40
CA PRO A 58 9.99 -5.33 7.83
C PRO A 58 10.14 -6.83 8.10
N ASP A 59 11.39 -7.20 8.32
CA ASP A 59 11.76 -8.33 9.15
C ASP A 59 10.91 -8.31 10.44
N GLU A 60 10.02 -9.29 10.61
CA GLU A 60 9.48 -9.63 11.93
C GLU A 60 8.95 -11.08 11.94
N PRO A 61 9.77 -12.08 12.29
CA PRO A 61 9.28 -13.32 12.86
C PRO A 61 9.06 -13.09 14.36
N GLN A 62 7.88 -12.56 14.73
CA GLN A 62 7.45 -12.58 16.13
C GLN A 62 6.69 -13.88 16.40
N GLU A 63 7.42 -14.98 16.54
CA GLU A 63 6.94 -16.15 17.27
C GLU A 63 7.57 -16.11 18.67
N GLY A 64 6.92 -15.34 19.54
CA GLY A 64 7.12 -15.46 20.97
C GLY A 64 6.21 -16.57 21.51
N ASP A 65 6.84 -17.42 22.34
CA ASP A 65 6.27 -18.36 23.30
C ASP A 65 6.05 -19.81 22.86
N PRO A 66 6.77 -20.75 23.52
CA PRO A 66 6.04 -21.60 24.45
C PRO A 66 6.57 -21.43 25.87
N CYS A 67 5.66 -21.02 26.75
CA CYS A 67 5.74 -21.20 28.19
C CYS A 67 6.03 -22.67 28.52
N GLU A 68 7.08 -22.86 29.34
CA GLU A 68 7.40 -24.00 30.24
C GLU A 68 7.73 -25.37 29.61
#